data_AF-A0A3L7PRK0-F1
#
_entry.id   AF-A0A3L7PRK0-F1
#
_cell.length_a   1.000
_cell.length_b   1.000
_cell.length_c   1.000
_cell.angle_alpha   90.00
_cell.angle_beta   90.00
_cell.angle_gamma   90.00
#
_symmetry.space_group_name_H-M   'P 1'
#
loop_
_entity.id
_entity.type
_entity.pdbx_description
1 polymer ?
#
loop_
_entity_poly.entity_id
_entity_poly.type
_entity_poly.pdbx_seq_one_letter_code
_entity_poly.pdbx_strand_id
1 'polypeptide(L)'
;MSAFSAGTRVRVTQQLPAVRHVSTTTIEGKVLRYRQSETGSWFAHSQHDRLWLDRLEIQTDDGEITVLNLDQYSVIELTVRA
;
A
#
# COMPACT_ATOMS: atom_id res chain seq x y z
N MET A 1 9.47 -14.58 3.21
CA MET A 1 8.47 -14.28 4.25
C MET A 1 7.91 -12.89 3.96
N SER A 2 6.59 -12.71 3.93
CA SER A 2 5.99 -11.38 3.73
C SER A 2 5.97 -10.60 5.06
N ALA A 3 6.06 -9.27 5.00
CA ALA A 3 6.00 -8.42 6.19
C ALA A 3 4.64 -8.49 6.91
N PHE A 4 3.57 -8.81 6.17
CA PHE A 4 2.22 -8.97 6.69
C PHE A 4 1.61 -10.29 6.23
N SER A 5 0.94 -11.00 7.14
CA SER A 5 0.16 -12.20 6.84
C SER A 5 -1.23 -11.85 6.31
N ALA A 6 -1.79 -12.71 5.46
CA ALA A 6 -3.19 -12.60 5.05
C ALA A 6 -4.12 -12.71 6.27
N GLY A 7 -5.24 -11.97 6.25
CA GLY A 7 -6.20 -11.86 7.34
C GLY A 7 -5.85 -10.81 8.40
N THR A 8 -4.60 -10.33 8.45
CA THR A 8 -4.19 -9.27 9.38
C THR A 8 -4.98 -8.01 9.12
N ARG A 9 -5.55 -7.41 10.18
CA ARG A 9 -6.25 -6.12 10.06
C ARG A 9 -5.25 -4.97 10.20
N VAL A 10 -5.35 -4.03 9.28
CA VAL A 10 -4.42 -2.89 9.19
C VAL A 10 -5.17 -1.60 8.92
N ARG A 11 -4.57 -0.50 9.35
CA ARG A 11 -4.84 0.85 8.88
C ARG A 11 -3.63 1.30 8.08
N VAL A 12 -3.85 1.70 6.84
CA VAL A 12 -2.82 2.24 5.97
C VAL A 12 -3.08 3.72 5.79
N THR A 13 -2.11 4.56 6.14
CA THR A 13 -2.15 5.98 5.87
C THR A 13 -1.09 6.32 4.83
N GLN A 14 -1.51 6.94 3.73
CA GLN A 14 -0.61 7.41 2.68
C GLN A 14 -0.67 8.92 2.58
N GLN A 15 0.49 9.53 2.47
CA GLN A 15 0.62 10.96 2.23
C GLN A 15 1.19 11.20 0.84
N LEU A 16 0.57 12.11 0.10
CA LEU A 16 1.08 12.60 -1.18
C LEU A 16 1.45 14.08 -1.00
N PRO A 17 2.75 14.39 -0.84
CA PRO A 17 3.22 15.75 -0.81
C PRO A 17 3.02 16.41 -2.18
N ALA A 18 2.37 17.58 -2.19
CA ALA A 18 2.34 18.50 -3.31
C ALA A 18 3.09 19.78 -2.93
N VAL A 19 3.33 20.66 -3.92
CA VAL A 19 4.15 21.88 -3.73
C VAL A 19 3.67 22.77 -2.58
N ARG A 20 2.37 22.79 -2.27
CA ARG A 20 1.77 23.67 -1.24
C ARG A 20 0.92 22.97 -0.19
N HIS A 21 0.71 21.67 -0.31
CA HIS A 21 -0.18 20.92 0.58
C HIS A 21 0.22 19.46 0.63
N VAL A 22 -0.25 18.74 1.63
CA VAL A 22 -0.12 17.29 1.73
C VAL A 22 -1.52 16.71 1.69
N SER A 23 -1.78 15.86 0.71
CA SER A 23 -3.01 15.05 0.68
C SER A 23 -2.77 13.80 1.52
N THR A 24 -3.68 13.50 2.44
CA THR A 24 -3.58 12.30 3.29
C THR A 24 -4.80 11.42 3.08
N THR A 25 -4.58 10.14 2.78
CA THR A 25 -5.62 9.14 2.61
C THR A 25 -5.42 8.03 3.63
N THR A 26 -6.51 7.53 4.22
CA THR A 26 -6.48 6.36 5.10
C THR A 26 -7.40 5.29 4.55
N ILE A 27 -6.93 4.05 4.53
CA ILE A 27 -7.70 2.86 4.18
C ILE A 27 -7.55 1.83 5.29
N GLU A 28 -8.66 1.26 5.77
CA GLU A 28 -8.69 0.22 6.79
C GLU A 28 -9.28 -1.07 6.21
N GLY A 29 -8.77 -2.21 6.64
CA GLY A 29 -9.25 -3.50 6.16
C GLY A 29 -8.36 -4.67 6.51
N LYS A 30 -8.63 -5.82 5.90
CA LYS A 30 -7.87 -7.07 6.05
C LYS A 30 -6.89 -7.23 4.90
N VAL A 31 -5.65 -7.57 5.23
CA VAL A 31 -4.63 -7.92 4.24
C VAL A 31 -5.08 -9.18 3.50
N LEU A 32 -5.17 -9.10 2.18
CA LEU A 32 -5.30 -10.27 1.32
C LEU A 32 -3.93 -10.77 0.89
N ARG A 33 -3.03 -9.84 0.53
CA ARG A 33 -1.71 -10.17 0.01
C ARG A 33 -0.71 -9.03 0.20
N TYR A 34 0.53 -9.38 0.52
CA TYR A 34 1.67 -8.47 0.48
C TYR A 34 2.77 -9.06 -0.39
N ARG A 35 3.25 -8.31 -1.39
CA ARG A 35 4.32 -8.76 -2.29
C ARG A 35 5.03 -7.60 -2.97
N GLN A 36 6.25 -7.86 -3.41
CA GLN A 36 6.87 -7.04 -4.45
C GLN A 36 6.33 -7.44 -5.82
N SER A 37 6.12 -6.44 -6.68
CA SER A 37 5.78 -6.66 -8.08
C SER A 37 6.30 -5.53 -8.95
N GLU A 38 6.69 -5.88 -10.16
CA GLU A 38 7.14 -4.91 -11.15
C GLU A 38 6.01 -3.95 -11.53
N THR A 39 6.37 -2.70 -11.81
CA THR A 39 5.50 -1.74 -12.47
C THR A 39 6.03 -1.44 -13.86
N GLY A 40 5.15 -1.51 -14.86
CA GLY A 40 5.44 -1.08 -16.24
C GLY A 40 5.21 0.42 -16.46
N SER A 41 5.20 1.22 -15.38
CA SER A 41 4.99 2.66 -15.48
C SER A 41 6.18 3.31 -16.18
N TRP A 42 5.91 3.93 -17.33
CA TRP A 42 6.91 4.70 -18.10
C TRP A 42 7.54 5.83 -17.30
N PHE A 43 6.84 6.37 -16.30
CA PHE A 43 7.32 7.43 -15.42
C PHE A 43 8.39 6.94 -14.43
N ALA A 44 8.39 5.65 -14.10
CA ALA A 44 9.35 5.03 -13.19
C ALA A 44 10.64 4.66 -13.95
N HIS A 45 11.40 5.66 -14.41
CA HIS A 45 12.72 5.48 -15.01
C HIS A 45 13.71 4.88 -13.99
N SER A 46 13.69 3.56 -13.84
CA SER A 46 14.62 2.80 -13.01
C SER A 46 15.67 2.12 -13.89
N GLN A 47 16.85 1.82 -13.33
CA GLN A 47 17.89 1.09 -14.04
C GLN A 47 17.32 -0.26 -14.52
N HIS A 48 17.32 -0.47 -15.84
CA HIS A 48 16.75 -1.63 -16.56
C HIS A 48 15.22 -1.66 -16.76
N ASP A 49 14.52 -0.51 -16.68
CA ASP A 49 13.07 -0.38 -16.95
C ASP A 49 12.15 -1.25 -16.07
N ARG A 50 12.62 -1.69 -14.90
CA ARG A 50 11.85 -2.52 -13.97
C ARG A 50 11.96 -1.98 -12.55
N LEU A 51 10.93 -1.24 -12.13
CA LEU A 51 10.80 -0.80 -10.75
C LEU A 51 9.97 -1.83 -9.98
N TRP A 52 10.54 -2.39 -8.92
CA TRP A 52 9.83 -3.25 -7.99
C TRP A 52 9.17 -2.38 -6.91
N LEU A 53 7.86 -2.54 -6.75
CA LEU A 53 7.10 -1.86 -5.70
C LEU A 53 6.57 -2.89 -4.71
N ASP A 54 6.66 -2.57 -3.43
CA ASP A 54 5.87 -3.24 -2.42
C ASP A 54 4.39 -2.90 -2.66
N ARG A 55 3.55 -3.93 -2.80
CA ARG A 55 2.10 -3.77 -2.92
C ARG A 55 1.37 -4.52 -1.82
N LEU A 56 0.34 -3.86 -1.31
CA LEU A 56 -0.60 -4.42 -0.37
C LEU A 56 -1.98 -4.50 -1.02
N GLU A 57 -2.50 -5.72 -1.14
CA GLU A 57 -3.89 -5.97 -1.51
C GLU A 57 -4.69 -6.05 -0.20
N ILE A 58 -5.67 -5.16 -0.04
CA ILE A 58 -6.51 -5.03 1.16
C ILE A 58 -7.98 -5.20 0.78
N GLN A 59 -8.74 -5.89 1.62
CA GLN A 59 -10.20 -5.91 1.57
C GLN A 59 -10.74 -5.00 2.67
N THR A 60 -11.47 -3.96 2.29
CA THR A 60 -12.16 -3.04 3.21
C THR A 60 -13.36 -3.73 3.87
N ASP A 61 -13.92 -3.10 4.90
CA ASP A 61 -15.02 -3.67 5.67
C ASP A 61 -16.35 -3.77 4.87
N ASP A 62 -16.52 -2.97 3.82
CA ASP A 62 -17.64 -3.05 2.87
C ASP A 62 -17.41 -4.08 1.75
N GLY A 63 -16.25 -4.75 1.76
CA GLY A 63 -15.91 -5.82 0.85
C GLY A 63 -15.16 -5.39 -0.41
N GLU A 64 -14.93 -4.07 -0.62
CA GLU A 64 -14.09 -3.59 -1.72
C GLU A 64 -12.66 -4.14 -1.61
N ILE A 65 -12.05 -4.47 -2.74
CA ILE A 65 -10.65 -4.90 -2.82
C ILE A 65 -9.84 -3.79 -3.47
N THR A 66 -8.89 -3.25 -2.72
CA THR A 66 -8.00 -2.18 -3.17
C THR A 66 -6.55 -2.66 -3.19
N VAL A 67 -5.78 -2.22 -4.18
CA VAL A 67 -4.34 -2.47 -4.27
C VAL A 67 -3.59 -1.17 -4.02
N LEU A 68 -2.77 -1.15 -2.97
CA LEU A 68 -1.96 0.00 -2.57
C LEU A 68 -0.51 -0.23 -2.99
N ASN A 69 0.05 0.72 -3.74
CA ASN A 69 1.49 0.81 -3.95
C ASN A 69 2.09 1.51 -2.73
N LEU A 70 3.06 0.88 -2.08
CA LEU A 70 3.69 1.40 -0.87
C LEU A 70 5.00 2.10 -1.21
N ASP A 71 5.25 3.18 -0.49
CA ASP A 71 6.45 4.00 -0.61
C ASP A 71 6.85 4.56 0.77
N GLN A 72 7.86 5.45 0.78
CA GLN A 72 8.37 6.08 2.00
C GLN A 72 7.34 6.96 2.76
N TYR A 73 6.21 7.33 2.13
CA TYR A 73 5.15 8.13 2.74
C TYR A 73 3.92 7.27 3.10
N SER A 74 4.10 5.96 3.11
CA SER A 74 3.09 4.99 3.50
C SER A 74 3.41 4.46 4.90
N VAL A 75 2.46 4.62 5.82
CA VAL A 75 2.52 4.06 7.18
C VAL A 75 1.46 2.99 7.32
N ILE A 76 1.86 1.80 7.78
CA ILE A 76 0.96 0.68 8.04
C ILE A 76 0.95 0.43 9.55
N GLU A 77 -0.23 0.52 10.14
CA GLU A 77 -0.46 0.25 11.55
C GLU A 77 -1.27 -1.04 11.69
N LEU A 78 -0.81 -1.95 12.54
CA LEU A 78 -1.58 -3.13 12.93
C LEU A 78 -2.74 -2.68 13.82
N THR A 79 -3.97 -3.06 13.46
CA THR A 79 -5.14 -2.71 14.25
C THR A 79 -5.69 -3.94 14.96
N VAL A 80 -5.62 -3.91 16.29
CA VAL A 80 -6.43 -4.77 17.17
C VAL A 80 -7.71 -4.00 17.47
N ARG A 81 -8.70 -4.08 16.58
CA ARG A 81 -10.06 -3.74 16.99
C ARG A 81 -10.80 -5.03 17.28
N ALA A 82 -11.32 -5.09 18.51
CA ALA A 82 -12.16 -6.15 19.06
C ALA A 82 -13.43 -6.38 18.22
#